data_AF-A0A842Q7L3-F1
#
_entry.id   AF-A0A842Q7L3-F1
#
_cell.length_a   1.000
_cell.length_b   1.000
_cell.length_c   1.000
_cell.angle_alpha   90.00
_cell.angle_beta   90.00
_cell.angle_gamma   90.00
#
_symmetry.space_group_name_H-M   'P 1'
#
loop_
_entity.id
_entity.type
_entity.pdbx_description
1 polymer ?
#
loop_
_entity_poly.entity_id
_entity_poly.type
_entity_poly.pdbx_seq_one_letter_code
_entity_poly.pdbx_strand_id
1 'polypeptide(L)'
;MAKKFDIKVENIVASVALGIRIPLESLVHHLEGTEYEPEQFPGLVYRMKDPKVAFLLFSSGKIVCTGARKVEDVEFAVKALSKK
;
A
#
# COMPACT_ATOMS: atom_id res chain seq x y z
N MET A 1 -9.01 27.68 30.93
CA MET A 1 -9.20 26.24 30.66
C MET A 1 -8.79 25.97 29.23
N ALA A 2 -7.90 25.00 28.97
CA ALA A 2 -7.47 24.66 27.62
C ALA A 2 -8.60 23.93 26.88
N LYS A 3 -8.93 24.39 25.67
CA LYS A 3 -9.95 23.78 24.81
C LYS A 3 -9.41 22.43 24.34
N LYS A 4 -10.09 21.32 24.68
CA LYS A 4 -9.70 19.97 24.27
C LYS A 4 -10.26 19.71 22.87
N PHE A 5 -9.39 19.45 21.91
CA PHE A 5 -9.79 19.06 20.55
C PHE A 5 -9.84 17.53 20.47
N ASP A 6 -10.92 17.01 19.88
CA ASP A 6 -11.00 15.61 19.51
C ASP A 6 -10.26 15.41 18.19
N ILE A 7 -9.17 14.66 18.22
CA ILE A 7 -8.32 14.39 17.05
C ILE A 7 -8.50 12.94 16.68
N LYS A 8 -8.92 12.70 15.44
CA LYS A 8 -9.13 11.37 14.90
C LYS A 8 -8.30 11.17 13.63
N VAL A 9 -7.59 10.06 13.56
CA VAL A 9 -6.83 9.65 12.37
C VAL A 9 -7.81 9.09 11.33
N GLU A 10 -7.81 9.69 10.15
CA GLU A 10 -8.67 9.26 9.02
C GLU A 10 -7.90 8.48 7.95
N ASN A 11 -6.59 8.73 7.83
CA ASN A 11 -5.71 8.03 6.91
C ASN A 11 -4.26 8.08 7.38
N ILE A 12 -3.54 6.98 7.18
CA ILE A 12 -2.11 6.83 7.34
C ILE A 12 -1.55 6.40 5.99
N VAL A 13 -0.51 7.10 5.55
CA VAL A 13 0.26 6.75 4.35
C VAL A 13 1.65 6.33 4.81
N ALA A 14 2.04 5.11 4.46
CA ALA A 14 3.37 4.57 4.75
C ALA A 14 4.11 4.26 3.45
N SER A 15 5.43 4.41 3.48
CA SER A 15 6.30 4.06 2.35
C SER A 15 7.33 3.03 2.79
N VAL A 16 7.58 2.04 1.92
CA VAL A 16 8.59 1.00 2.08
C VAL A 16 9.50 1.03 0.88
N ALA A 17 10.80 0.80 1.08
CA ALA A 17 11.78 0.65 0.01
C ALA A 17 12.40 -0.75 0.10
N LEU A 18 12.21 -1.58 -0.93
CA LEU A 18 12.77 -2.93 -0.98
C LEU A 18 14.25 -2.95 -1.36
N GLY A 19 14.77 -1.86 -1.95
CA GLY A 19 16.15 -1.78 -2.44
C GLY A 19 16.44 -2.62 -3.69
N ILE A 20 15.41 -3.24 -4.29
CA ILE A 20 15.50 -4.06 -5.50
C ILE A 20 14.44 -3.64 -6.51
N ARG A 21 14.68 -3.87 -7.80
CA ARG A 21 13.65 -3.66 -8.83
C ARG A 21 12.57 -4.73 -8.75
N ILE A 22 11.34 -4.34 -9.02
CA ILE A 22 10.17 -5.23 -9.05
C ILE A 22 9.70 -5.36 -10.51
N PRO A 23 9.59 -6.58 -11.07
CA PRO A 23 8.98 -6.80 -12.37
C PRO A 23 7.46 -6.72 -12.26
N LEU A 24 6.89 -5.52 -12.47
CA LEU A 24 5.46 -5.26 -12.23
C LEU A 24 4.55 -6.10 -13.14
N GLU A 25 4.95 -6.29 -14.40
CA GLU A 25 4.24 -7.09 -15.40
C GLU A 25 4.06 -8.53 -14.93
N SER A 26 5.13 -9.13 -14.38
CA SER A 26 5.08 -10.48 -13.83
C SER A 26 4.23 -10.54 -12.56
N LEU A 27 4.21 -9.46 -11.77
CA LEU A 27 3.49 -9.41 -10.50
C LEU A 27 1.96 -9.45 -10.68
N VAL A 28 1.45 -8.86 -11.77
CA VAL A 28 0.01 -8.89 -12.12
C VAL A 28 -0.53 -10.33 -12.21
N HIS A 29 0.30 -11.27 -12.66
CA HIS A 29 -0.10 -12.67 -12.79
C HIS A 29 -0.11 -13.43 -11.45
N HIS A 30 0.60 -12.93 -10.43
CA HIS A 30 0.72 -13.58 -9.11
C HIS A 30 -0.20 -12.95 -8.06
N LEU A 31 -0.55 -11.68 -8.24
CA LEU A 31 -1.41 -10.93 -7.34
C LEU A 31 -2.78 -10.72 -8.00
N GLU A 32 -3.78 -11.51 -7.58
CA GLU A 32 -5.14 -11.32 -8.03
C GLU A 32 -5.69 -9.95 -7.61
N GLY A 33 -6.47 -9.32 -8.51
CA GLY A 33 -7.12 -8.03 -8.24
C GLY A 33 -6.19 -6.82 -8.29
N THR A 34 -5.05 -6.95 -8.99
CA THR A 34 -4.21 -5.79 -9.33
C THR A 34 -4.70 -5.05 -10.55
N GLU A 35 -4.54 -3.73 -10.54
CA GLU A 35 -4.72 -2.86 -11.70
C GLU A 35 -3.34 -2.35 -12.11
N TYR A 36 -2.93 -2.59 -13.36
CA TYR A 36 -1.66 -2.10 -13.89
C TYR A 36 -1.82 -1.65 -15.34
N GLU A 37 -1.83 -0.34 -15.53
CA GLU A 37 -1.94 0.32 -16.84
C GLU A 37 -0.82 1.37 -16.92
N PRO A 38 0.42 0.98 -17.29
CA PRO A 38 1.61 1.84 -17.17
C PRO A 38 1.52 3.16 -17.95
N GLU A 39 0.77 3.17 -19.05
CA GLU A 39 0.49 4.36 -19.85
C GLU A 39 -0.39 5.39 -19.10
N GLN A 40 -1.22 4.94 -18.15
CA GLN A 40 -2.06 5.81 -17.32
C GLN A 40 -1.43 6.12 -15.96
N PHE A 41 -0.78 5.13 -15.35
CA PHE A 41 -0.14 5.26 -14.04
C PHE A 41 1.08 4.33 -13.94
N PRO A 42 2.28 4.84 -13.56
CA PRO A 42 3.53 4.06 -13.62
C PRO A 42 3.66 2.98 -12.53
N GLY A 43 2.68 2.84 -11.63
CA GLY A 43 2.69 1.85 -10.55
C GLY A 43 1.58 0.80 -10.69
N LEU A 44 1.80 -0.36 -10.11
CA LEU A 44 0.76 -1.38 -9.95
C LEU A 44 -0.06 -1.05 -8.70
N VAL A 45 -1.39 -1.06 -8.84
CA VAL A 45 -2.32 -0.82 -7.74
C VAL A 45 -2.86 -2.16 -7.25
N TYR A 46 -2.61 -2.50 -5.99
CA TYR A 46 -3.15 -3.70 -5.33
C TYR A 46 -4.05 -3.29 -4.16
N ARG A 47 -5.24 -3.87 -4.06
CA ARG A 47 -6.20 -3.55 -2.99
C ARG A 47 -6.41 -4.75 -2.08
N MET A 48 -6.15 -4.55 -0.79
CA MET A 48 -6.42 -5.51 0.27
C MET A 48 -7.75 -5.16 0.94
N LYS A 49 -8.60 -6.17 1.18
CA LYS A 49 -9.91 -5.96 1.80
C LYS A 49 -9.86 -5.88 3.33
N ASP A 50 -8.95 -6.65 3.93
CA ASP A 50 -8.81 -6.72 5.39
C ASP A 50 -7.32 -6.78 5.79
N PRO A 51 -6.77 -5.70 6.37
CA PRO A 51 -7.39 -4.38 6.53
C PRO A 51 -7.65 -3.71 5.18
N LYS A 52 -8.62 -2.79 5.13
CA LYS A 52 -8.99 -2.08 3.90
C LYS A 52 -7.92 -1.05 3.53
N VAL A 53 -6.96 -1.45 2.70
CA VAL A 53 -5.85 -0.60 2.25
C VAL A 53 -5.56 -0.77 0.76
N ALA A 54 -4.86 0.20 0.19
CA ALA A 54 -4.33 0.13 -1.15
C ALA A 54 -2.79 0.20 -1.12
N PHE A 55 -2.16 -0.61 -1.96
CA PHE A 55 -0.74 -0.62 -2.21
C PHE A 55 -0.46 -0.07 -3.61
N LEU A 56 0.51 0.83 -3.71
CA LEU A 56 1.08 1.30 -4.97
C LEU A 56 2.50 0.76 -5.05
N LEU A 57 2.74 -0.16 -5.98
CA LEU A 57 4.04 -0.79 -6.20
C LEU A 57 4.71 -0.16 -7.43
N PHE A 58 5.97 0.24 -7.29
CA PHE A 58 6.74 0.85 -8.37
C PHE A 58 7.90 -0.07 -8.78
N SER A 59 8.26 -0.05 -10.06
CA SER A 59 9.35 -0.86 -10.62
C SER A 59 10.70 -0.58 -9.95
N SER A 60 10.86 0.58 -9.31
CA SER A 60 12.01 0.98 -8.51
C SER A 60 12.18 0.21 -7.19
N GLY A 61 11.19 -0.58 -6.76
CA GLY A 61 11.20 -1.21 -5.44
C GLY A 61 10.54 -0.40 -4.34
N LYS A 62 9.98 0.78 -4.67
CA LYS A 62 9.19 1.55 -3.73
C LYS A 62 7.78 0.97 -3.65
N ILE A 63 7.26 0.87 -2.42
CA ILE A 63 5.88 0.50 -2.14
C ILE A 63 5.27 1.61 -1.28
N VAL A 64 4.04 2.03 -1.60
CA VAL A 64 3.25 2.94 -0.77
C VAL A 64 2.00 2.20 -0.30
N CYS A 65 1.74 2.21 1.00
CA CYS A 65 0.50 1.70 1.60
C CYS A 65 -0.33 2.90 2.09
N THR A 66 -1.62 2.94 1.74
CA THR A 66 -2.57 4.01 2.12
C THR A 66 -3.94 3.45 2.45
N GLY A 67 -4.73 4.19 3.21
CA GLY A 67 -6.11 3.85 3.60
C GLY A 67 -6.25 3.32 5.03
N ALA A 68 -5.13 3.05 5.70
CA ALA A 68 -5.11 2.60 7.09
C ALA A 68 -5.48 3.74 8.05
N ARG A 69 -6.12 3.41 9.18
CA ARG A 69 -6.41 4.38 10.26
C ARG A 69 -5.63 4.13 11.54
N LYS A 70 -4.92 3.02 11.59
CA LYS A 70 -4.07 2.58 12.68
C LYS A 70 -2.73 2.12 12.13
N VAL A 71 -1.67 2.29 12.90
CA VAL A 71 -0.32 1.91 12.46
C VAL A 71 -0.21 0.39 12.35
N GLU A 72 -0.89 -0.33 13.24
CA GLU A 72 -0.97 -1.79 13.28
C GLU A 72 -1.60 -2.36 11.99
N ASP A 73 -2.58 -1.66 11.40
CA ASP A 73 -3.18 -2.05 10.13
C ASP A 73 -2.16 -1.96 8.99
N VAL A 74 -1.30 -0.94 9.00
CA VAL A 74 -0.21 -0.80 8.02
C VAL A 74 0.78 -1.94 8.17
N GLU A 75 1.23 -2.21 9.39
CA GLU A 75 2.20 -3.28 9.67
C GLU A 75 1.67 -4.65 9.25
N PHE A 76 0.41 -4.95 9.60
CA PHE A 76 -0.25 -6.18 9.20
C PHE A 76 -0.34 -6.28 7.68
N ALA A 77 -0.79 -5.21 7.01
CA ALA A 77 -0.99 -5.24 5.56
C ALA A 77 0.34 -5.43 4.82
N VAL A 78 1.40 -4.72 5.23
CA VAL A 78 2.74 -4.88 4.64
C VAL A 78 3.24 -6.32 4.85
N LYS A 79 3.06 -6.89 6.03
CA LYS A 79 3.43 -8.28 6.32
C LYS A 79 2.62 -9.28 5.49
N ALA A 80 1.33 -9.04 5.30
CA ALA A 80 0.48 -9.89 4.46
C ALA A 80 0.86 -9.81 2.97
N LEU A 81 1.21 -8.62 2.47
CA LEU A 81 1.73 -8.44 1.12
C LEU A 81 3.04 -9.22 0.91
N SER A 82 3.96 -9.19 1.88
CA SER A 82 5.27 -9.87 1.79
C SER A 82 5.20 -11.41 1.73
N LYS A 83 4.02 -12.00 1.95
CA LYS A 83 3.80 -13.46 1.98
C LYS A 83 3.11 -13.99 0.73
N LYS A 84 2.75 -13.11 -0.20
CA LYS A 84 2.16 -13.46 -1.51
C LYS A 84 3.27 -13.54 -2.54
#